data_AF-A0A438GJB4-F1
#
_entry.id   AF-A0A438GJB4-F1
#
_cell.length_a   1.000
_cell.length_b   1.000
_cell.length_c   1.000
_cell.angle_alpha   90.00
_cell.angle_beta   90.00
_cell.angle_gamma   90.00
#
_symmetry.space_group_name_H-M   'P 1'
#
loop_
_entity.id
_entity.type
_entity.pdbx_description
1 polymer ?
#
loop_
_entity_poly.entity_id
_entity_poly.type
_entity_poly.pdbx_seq_one_letter_code
_entity_poly.pdbx_strand_id
1 'polypeptide(L)'
;MASASTQSSDSIGSGQSTTMASHPSYQMLNHTLPVKLDRTNYIMWKSQIDNVVFANGFEDFIDGSSICPDKELSSGLINPAFVA
;
A
#
# COMPACT_ATOMS: atom_id res chain seq x y z
N MET A 1 8.64 -54.51 -22.67
CA MET A 1 8.25 -55.06 -21.34
C MET A 1 7.81 -53.89 -20.46
N ALA A 2 7.11 -54.15 -19.35
CA ALA A 2 6.30 -53.14 -18.65
C ALA A 2 6.97 -52.48 -17.43
N SER A 3 6.57 -51.22 -17.22
CA SER A 3 6.26 -50.48 -15.97
C SER A 3 7.03 -50.62 -14.64
N ALA A 4 7.26 -49.44 -14.03
CA ALA A 4 7.35 -49.12 -12.59
C ALA A 4 8.57 -49.63 -11.78
N SER A 5 9.04 -48.95 -10.72
CA SER A 5 8.44 -47.84 -9.92
C SER A 5 9.22 -46.51 -10.11
N THR A 6 9.41 -45.53 -9.20
CA THR A 6 9.24 -45.40 -7.72
C THR A 6 8.94 -43.94 -7.32
N GLN A 7 8.78 -43.67 -6.01
CA GLN A 7 8.38 -42.40 -5.36
C GLN A 7 9.61 -41.69 -4.71
N SER A 8 9.72 -40.36 -4.82
CA SER A 8 9.45 -39.32 -3.78
C SER A 8 10.63 -39.08 -2.79
N SER A 9 10.83 -37.90 -2.17
CA SER A 9 10.06 -36.66 -2.10
C SER A 9 11.01 -35.47 -2.01
N ASP A 10 10.86 -34.44 -2.86
CA ASP A 10 11.55 -33.16 -2.65
C ASP A 10 10.68 -32.24 -1.79
N SER A 11 11.09 -32.09 -0.53
CA SER A 11 10.45 -31.16 0.40
C SER A 11 10.59 -29.73 -0.10
N ILE A 12 9.53 -29.19 -0.68
CA ILE A 12 9.33 -27.74 -0.84
C ILE A 12 9.29 -27.10 0.55
N GLY A 13 10.48 -26.81 1.08
CA GLY A 13 10.63 -25.97 2.25
C GLY A 13 9.97 -24.62 1.92
N SER A 14 8.87 -24.33 2.60
CA SER A 14 8.23 -23.01 2.58
C SER A 14 9.19 -22.01 3.22
N GLY A 15 10.22 -21.62 2.46
CA GLY A 15 11.03 -20.46 2.73
C GLY A 15 10.08 -19.28 2.77
N GLN A 16 9.74 -18.86 3.99
CA GLN A 16 8.87 -17.74 4.25
C GLN A 16 9.62 -16.47 3.85
N SER A 17 9.63 -16.23 2.54
CA SER A 17 10.05 -14.97 1.94
C SER A 17 9.05 -13.94 2.41
N THR A 18 9.32 -13.37 3.58
CA THR A 18 8.80 -12.06 3.96
C THR A 18 9.38 -11.08 2.97
N THR A 19 8.75 -11.01 1.78
CA THR A 19 8.86 -9.87 0.90
C THR A 19 8.43 -8.69 1.75
N MET A 20 9.42 -7.97 2.27
CA MET A 20 9.22 -6.66 2.86
C MET A 20 8.67 -5.83 1.71
N ALA A 21 7.34 -5.73 1.65
CA ALA A 21 6.67 -4.81 0.76
C ALA A 21 7.22 -3.45 1.13
N SER A 22 8.10 -2.91 0.28
CA SER A 22 8.68 -1.60 0.46
C SER A 22 7.52 -0.62 0.38
N HIS A 23 7.00 -0.21 1.54
CA HIS A 23 5.90 0.73 1.63
C HIS A 23 6.20 1.91 0.71
N PRO A 24 5.23 2.38 -0.10
CA PRO A 24 5.39 3.62 -0.85
C PRO A 24 5.80 4.70 0.14
N SER A 25 7.07 5.10 0.09
CA SER A 25 7.57 6.08 1.04
C SER A 25 7.02 7.42 0.59
N TYR A 26 5.88 7.84 1.16
CA TYR A 26 5.27 9.15 0.95
C TYR A 26 6.15 10.26 1.55
N GLN A 27 7.43 10.34 1.15
CA GLN A 27 8.44 11.22 1.76
C GLN A 27 8.03 12.69 1.64
N MET A 28 7.31 13.05 0.58
CA MET A 28 6.67 14.35 0.39
C MET A 28 5.78 14.77 1.59
N LEU A 29 5.08 13.82 2.22
CA LEU A 29 4.23 14.05 3.40
C LEU A 29 4.97 13.98 4.74
N ASN A 30 6.21 13.51 4.76
CA ASN A 30 7.02 13.40 5.98
C ASN A 30 7.73 14.72 6.34
N HIS A 31 7.72 15.71 5.46
CA HIS A 31 8.23 17.05 5.74
C HIS A 31 7.21 17.86 6.55
N THR A 32 7.55 18.16 7.81
CA THR A 32 6.75 19.05 8.66
C THR A 32 6.68 20.45 8.05
N LEU A 33 5.46 20.88 7.75
CA LEU A 33 5.21 22.22 7.23
C LEU A 33 5.29 23.26 8.36
N PRO A 34 5.86 24.46 8.10
CA PRO A 34 5.95 25.52 9.11
C PRO A 34 4.59 26.17 9.44
N VAL A 35 3.54 25.85 8.67
CA VAL A 35 2.17 26.32 8.87
C VAL A 35 1.20 25.15 8.76
N LYS A 36 0.22 25.09 9.66
CA LYS A 36 -0.86 24.10 9.60
C LYS A 36 -1.74 24.40 8.38
N LEU A 37 -1.85 23.46 7.45
CA LEU A 37 -2.76 23.58 6.32
C LEU A 37 -4.21 23.40 6.78
N ASP A 38 -5.08 24.36 6.49
CA ASP A 38 -6.50 24.30 6.79
C ASP A 38 -7.35 25.16 5.82
N ARG A 39 -8.66 25.26 6.08
CA ARG A 39 -9.62 25.96 5.22
C ARG A 39 -9.29 27.45 5.01
N THR A 40 -8.52 28.08 5.90
CA THR A 40 -8.11 29.49 5.77
C THR A 40 -6.98 29.71 4.77
N ASN A 41 -6.22 28.67 4.43
CA ASN A 41 -5.06 28.72 3.54
C ASN A 41 -5.17 27.77 2.33
N TYR A 42 -6.39 27.61 1.81
CA TYR A 42 -6.72 26.69 0.71
C TYR A 42 -5.76 26.72 -0.49
N ILE A 43 -5.20 27.88 -0.87
CA ILE A 43 -4.23 27.98 -1.96
C ILE A 43 -2.93 27.22 -1.65
N MET A 44 -2.41 27.34 -0.42
CA MET A 44 -1.24 26.59 0.05
C MET A 44 -1.57 25.11 0.26
N TRP A 45 -2.76 24.81 0.79
CA TRP A 45 -3.24 23.42 0.90
C TRP A 45 -3.27 22.75 -0.47
N LYS A 46 -3.87 23.40 -1.47
CA LYS A 46 -3.97 22.86 -2.83
C LYS A 46 -2.58 22.69 -3.46
N SER A 47 -1.73 23.72 -3.45
CA SER A 47 -0.38 23.66 -4.05
C SER A 47 0.46 22.45 -3.56
N GLN A 48 0.23 21.99 -2.32
CA GLN A 48 0.96 20.87 -1.75
C GLN A 48 0.21 19.53 -1.85
N ILE A 49 -1.08 19.50 -1.52
CA ILE A 49 -1.86 18.25 -1.46
C ILE A 49 -2.32 17.78 -2.84
N ASP A 50 -2.67 18.68 -3.78
CA ASP A 50 -3.17 18.35 -5.12
C ASP A 50 -2.13 17.50 -5.90
N ASN A 51 -0.84 17.85 -5.78
CA ASN A 51 0.27 17.07 -6.34
C ASN A 51 0.45 15.71 -5.65
N VAL A 52 0.22 15.61 -4.33
CA VAL A 52 0.30 14.33 -3.61
C VAL A 52 -0.85 13.41 -4.00
N VAL A 53 -2.06 13.95 -4.17
CA VAL A 53 -3.21 13.18 -4.62
C VAL A 53 -2.94 12.60 -6.01
N PHE A 54 -2.62 13.45 -6.99
CA PHE A 54 -2.35 13.05 -8.36
C PHE A 54 -1.17 12.09 -8.50
N ALA A 55 -0.05 12.33 -7.80
CA ALA A 55 1.14 11.48 -7.90
C ALA A 55 0.98 10.08 -7.31
N ASN A 56 -0.06 9.85 -6.50
CA ASN A 56 -0.36 8.55 -5.89
C ASN A 56 -1.69 7.95 -6.37
N GLY A 57 -2.38 8.58 -7.33
CA GLY A 57 -3.67 8.09 -7.86
C GLY A 57 -4.81 8.11 -6.83
N PHE A 58 -4.82 9.10 -5.92
CA PHE A 58 -5.81 9.19 -4.85
C PHE A 58 -7.10 9.92 -5.23
N GLU A 59 -7.25 10.40 -6.46
CA GLU A 59 -8.43 11.14 -6.94
C GLU A 59 -9.74 10.40 -6.64
N ASP A 60 -9.80 9.12 -7.03
CA ASP A 60 -10.99 8.26 -6.89
C ASP A 60 -11.40 8.04 -5.42
N PHE A 61 -10.49 8.22 -4.45
CA PHE A 61 -10.80 8.11 -3.03
C PHE A 61 -11.29 9.43 -2.42
N ILE A 62 -11.03 10.56 -3.10
CA ILE A 62 -11.44 11.90 -2.65
C ILE A 62 -12.80 12.30 -3.25
N ASP A 63 -13.09 11.91 -4.48
CA ASP A 63 -14.42 12.11 -5.09
C ASP A 63 -15.48 11.09 -4.59
N GLY A 64 -15.02 9.97 -4.03
CA GLY A 64 -15.86 8.89 -3.49
C GLY A 64 -16.18 7.77 -4.49
N SER A 65 -15.53 7.74 -5.65
CA SER A 65 -15.64 6.67 -6.65
C SER A 65 -15.06 5.33 -6.14
N SER A 66 -14.04 5.38 -5.28
CA SER A 66 -13.37 4.25 -4.64
C SER A 66 -13.47 4.33 -3.12
N ILE A 67 -13.65 3.18 -2.48
CA ILE A 67 -13.73 3.06 -1.01
C ILE A 67 -12.32 2.80 -0.47
N CYS A 68 -11.88 3.57 0.53
CA CYS A 68 -10.63 3.32 1.24
C CYS A 68 -10.62 1.90 1.82
N PRO A 69 -9.63 1.05 1.49
CA PRO A 69 -9.54 -0.30 2.03
C PRO A 69 -9.31 -0.30 3.55
N ASP A 70 -9.83 -1.31 4.24
CA ASP A 70 -9.61 -1.48 5.68
C ASP A 70 -8.12 -1.61 6.00
N LYS A 71 -7.66 -0.93 7.05
CA LYS A 71 -6.26 -0.96 7.50
C LYS A 71 -5.78 -2.37 7.86
N GLU A 72 -6.63 -3.15 8.52
CA GLU A 72 -6.30 -4.48 9.04
C GLU A 72 -7.29 -5.51 8.50
N LEU A 73 -6.76 -6.65 8.09
CA LEU A 73 -7.54 -7.84 7.77
C LEU A 73 -8.12 -8.45 9.06
N SER A 74 -9.16 -9.27 8.92
CA SER A 74 -9.76 -10.01 10.05
C SER A 74 -8.80 -10.98 10.77
N SER A 75 -7.62 -11.23 10.19
CA SER A 75 -6.49 -11.95 10.81
C SER A 75 -5.59 -11.08 11.70
N GLY A 76 -5.84 -9.77 11.81
CA GLY A 76 -4.99 -8.81 12.51
C GLY A 76 -3.72 -8.41 11.74
N LEU A 77 -3.58 -8.83 10.48
CA LEU A 77 -2.47 -8.42 9.60
C LEU A 77 -2.81 -7.12 8.86
N ILE A 78 -1.79 -6.30 8.59
CA ILE A 78 -1.95 -5.11 7.74
C ILE A 78 -2.46 -5.51 6.35
N ASN A 79 -3.47 -4.81 5.85
CA ASN A 79 -3.99 -5.04 4.51
C ASN A 79 -2.99 -4.50 3.47
N PRO A 80 -2.48 -5.30 2.53
CA PRO A 80 -1.57 -4.81 1.50
C PRO A 80 -2.22 -3.73 0.61
N ALA A 81 -3.55 -3.77 0.40
CA ALA A 81 -4.26 -2.73 -0.35
C ALA A 81 -4.31 -1.36 0.37
N PHE A 82 -4.08 -1.32 1.69
CA PHE A 82 -4.01 -0.08 2.47
C PHE A 82 -2.62 0.59 2.41
N VAL A 83 -1.59 -0.14 1.95
CA VAL A 83 -0.20 0.33 1.88
C VAL A 83 0.36 0.20 0.46
N ALA A 84 -0.53 0.18 -0.54
CA ALA A 84 -0.20 0.07 -1.96
C ALA A 84 0.19 1.42 -2.57
#